data_AF-A0A544YWM8-F1
#
_entry.id   AF-A0A544YWM8-F1
#
_cell.length_a   1.000
_cell.length_b   1.000
_cell.length_c   1.000
_cell.angle_alpha   90.00
_cell.angle_beta   90.00
_cell.angle_gamma   90.00
#
_symmetry.space_group_name_H-M   'P 1'
#
loop_
_entity.id
_entity.type
_entity.pdbx_description
1 polymer ?
#
loop_
_entity_poly.entity_id
_entity_poly.type
_entity_poly.pdbx_seq_one_letter_code
_entity_poly.pdbx_strand_id
1 'polypeptide(L)'
;MTVETTIGPLLSRLEDRFGDGDLELVDLAYQRAAKHHDGRLRHSGDPYITHPIEVASLAATAKADAATVCAALLHDLVATGYDLHVLHAEFGAEIAGLVASAMAVDPGRPMPCDRRVLLLKLFDRLHNMRTIEYLPRQKQRLKSLDTLGWFVPVARRLGLEPIAVELECLAHERLDPGPGFMTVRAASMVFPPSARSRYLREWSVQFAEVDTRRGAYILETLRGVPGMAVLLWRPHARVLIRKVLTPAFATRGRPWLVLAPSLAWLTYQMGRSSLADAFAFVLTIPPALSTLIIRIRIHLGLERKRDSESG
;
A
#
# COMPACT_ATOMS: atom_id res chain seq x y z
N MET A 1 25.04 6.52 -22.04
CA MET A 1 25.85 6.01 -20.92
C MET A 1 25.29 4.66 -20.53
N THR A 2 25.90 3.57 -21.03
CA THR A 2 25.57 2.21 -20.61
C THR A 2 26.18 2.01 -19.23
N VAL A 3 25.37 2.13 -18.18
CA VAL A 3 25.78 1.74 -16.82
C VAL A 3 26.20 0.27 -16.91
N GLU A 4 27.42 -0.04 -16.51
CA GLU A 4 27.92 -1.42 -16.46
C GLU A 4 26.93 -2.27 -15.69
N THR A 5 26.19 -3.10 -16.42
CA THR A 5 25.17 -4.01 -15.87
C THR A 5 25.86 -5.28 -15.40
N THR A 6 26.88 -5.12 -14.55
CA THR A 6 27.80 -6.17 -14.15
C THR A 6 27.57 -6.53 -12.69
N ILE A 7 27.68 -7.83 -12.38
CA ILE A 7 27.63 -8.33 -11.00
C ILE A 7 28.91 -7.99 -10.21
N GLY A 8 29.99 -7.58 -10.89
CA GLY A 8 31.31 -7.31 -10.30
C GLY A 8 31.27 -6.44 -9.05
N PRO A 9 30.64 -5.24 -9.08
CA PRO A 9 30.54 -4.38 -7.90
C PRO A 9 29.80 -5.02 -6.72
N LEU A 10 28.86 -5.93 -6.98
CA LEU A 10 28.18 -6.69 -5.93
C LEU A 10 29.12 -7.75 -5.34
N LEU A 11 29.79 -8.55 -6.18
CA LEU A 11 30.72 -9.59 -5.71
C LEU A 11 31.86 -8.99 -4.88
N SER A 12 32.49 -7.90 -5.34
CA SER A 12 33.57 -7.25 -4.59
C SER A 12 33.13 -6.72 -3.23
N ARG A 13 31.85 -6.37 -3.05
CA ARG A 13 31.30 -5.98 -1.73
C ARG A 13 31.06 -7.18 -0.80
N LEU A 14 30.95 -8.37 -1.36
CA LEU A 14 30.66 -9.60 -0.61
C LEU A 14 31.93 -10.35 -0.21
N GLU A 15 33.05 -10.15 -0.92
CA GLU A 15 34.36 -10.77 -0.64
C GLU A 15 34.80 -10.66 0.82
N ASP A 16 34.58 -9.52 1.47
CA ASP A 16 34.96 -9.31 2.88
C ASP A 16 34.08 -10.09 3.88
N ARG A 17 32.96 -10.67 3.43
CA ARG A 17 31.92 -11.24 4.31
C ARG A 17 31.60 -12.70 4.03
N PHE A 18 31.74 -13.14 2.78
CA PHE A 18 31.33 -14.45 2.31
C PHE A 18 32.56 -15.28 1.92
N GLY A 19 32.52 -16.58 2.19
CA GLY A 19 33.58 -17.49 1.72
C GLY A 19 33.43 -17.81 0.23
N ASP A 20 34.46 -18.41 -0.36
CA ASP A 20 34.50 -18.73 -1.80
C ASP A 20 33.25 -19.50 -2.27
N GLY A 21 32.79 -20.50 -1.50
CA GLY A 21 31.58 -21.26 -1.85
C GLY A 21 30.29 -20.44 -1.85
N ASP A 22 30.17 -19.45 -0.97
CA ASP A 22 29.01 -18.53 -0.95
C ASP A 22 29.06 -17.57 -2.15
N LEU A 23 30.26 -17.10 -2.53
CA LEU A 23 30.45 -16.24 -3.69
C LEU A 23 30.16 -16.99 -5.01
N GLU A 24 30.60 -18.24 -5.12
CA GLU A 24 30.27 -19.14 -6.23
C GLU A 24 28.75 -19.34 -6.34
N LEU A 25 28.06 -19.51 -5.21
CA LEU A 25 26.61 -19.66 -5.19
C LEU A 25 25.88 -18.38 -5.64
N VAL A 26 26.37 -17.20 -5.23
CA VAL A 26 25.84 -15.90 -5.66
C VAL A 26 26.07 -15.67 -7.16
N ASP A 27 27.25 -16.02 -7.68
CA ASP A 27 27.53 -15.91 -9.12
C ASP A 27 26.63 -16.86 -9.92
N LEU A 28 26.45 -18.11 -9.47
CA LEU A 28 25.52 -19.05 -10.09
C LEU A 28 24.08 -18.49 -10.10
N ALA A 29 23.63 -17.89 -8.99
CA ALA A 29 22.31 -17.28 -8.90
C ALA A 29 22.14 -16.14 -9.91
N TYR A 30 23.15 -15.29 -10.07
CA TYR A 30 23.16 -14.23 -11.08
C TYR A 30 23.12 -14.79 -12.50
N GLN A 31 23.95 -15.78 -12.83
CA GLN A 31 23.96 -16.38 -14.16
C GLN A 31 22.59 -16.98 -14.51
N ARG A 32 21.93 -17.61 -13.53
CA ARG A 32 20.57 -18.14 -13.70
C ARG A 32 19.54 -17.03 -13.93
N ALA A 33 19.58 -15.96 -13.13
CA ALA A 33 18.70 -14.81 -13.31
C ALA A 33 18.92 -14.13 -14.67
N ALA A 34 20.18 -13.87 -15.05
CA ALA A 34 20.54 -13.22 -16.30
C ALA A 34 20.04 -14.00 -17.51
N LYS A 35 20.21 -15.33 -17.50
CA LYS A 35 19.74 -16.21 -18.59
C LYS A 35 18.22 -16.18 -18.76
N HIS A 36 17.44 -16.22 -17.69
CA HIS A 36 15.97 -16.28 -17.76
C HIS A 36 15.32 -14.92 -18.03
N HIS A 37 16.04 -13.85 -17.71
CA HIS A 37 15.65 -12.48 -18.01
C HIS A 37 16.26 -11.94 -19.32
N ASP A 38 16.94 -12.78 -20.09
CA ASP A 38 17.55 -12.39 -21.36
C ASP A 38 16.49 -11.89 -22.35
N GLY A 39 16.82 -10.81 -23.06
CA GLY A 39 15.91 -10.10 -23.96
C GLY A 39 14.70 -9.42 -23.29
N ARG A 40 14.50 -9.53 -21.96
CA ARG A 40 13.42 -8.86 -21.25
C ARG A 40 13.85 -7.47 -20.80
N LEU A 41 12.93 -6.51 -20.96
CA LEU A 41 13.15 -5.12 -20.55
C LEU A 41 12.23 -4.72 -19.39
N ARG A 42 12.72 -3.81 -18.53
CA ARG A 42 11.92 -3.09 -17.55
C ARG A 42 11.01 -2.08 -18.26
N HIS A 43 10.02 -1.56 -17.54
CA HIS A 43 9.23 -0.42 -18.01
C HIS A 43 10.07 0.84 -18.28
N SER A 44 11.24 0.97 -17.64
CA SER A 44 12.23 2.03 -17.92
C SER A 44 12.94 1.87 -19.27
N GLY A 45 12.92 0.66 -19.84
CA GLY A 45 13.71 0.31 -21.03
C GLY A 45 15.04 -0.38 -20.69
N ASP A 46 15.44 -0.46 -19.42
CA ASP A 46 16.67 -1.13 -19.01
C ASP A 46 16.55 -2.66 -19.08
N PRO A 47 17.66 -3.40 -19.26
CA PRO A 47 17.66 -4.87 -19.15
C PRO A 47 17.07 -5.32 -17.82
N TYR A 48 16.17 -6.32 -17.83
CA TYR A 48 15.45 -6.72 -16.62
C TYR A 48 16.36 -7.18 -15.47
N ILE A 49 17.51 -7.78 -15.81
CA ILE A 49 18.52 -8.24 -14.85
C ILE A 49 19.04 -7.12 -13.92
N THR A 50 18.95 -5.85 -14.33
CA THR A 50 19.30 -4.70 -13.47
C THR A 50 18.50 -4.70 -12.17
N HIS A 51 17.23 -5.11 -12.21
CA HIS A 51 16.37 -5.11 -11.03
C HIS A 51 16.80 -6.14 -9.98
N PRO A 52 16.96 -7.44 -10.30
CA PRO A 52 17.51 -8.41 -9.34
C PRO A 52 18.88 -8.02 -8.77
N ILE A 53 19.79 -7.47 -9.57
CA ILE A 53 21.12 -7.02 -9.10
C ILE A 53 20.97 -5.90 -8.06
N GLU A 54 20.10 -4.92 -8.31
CA GLU A 54 19.85 -3.82 -7.38
C GLU A 54 19.21 -4.30 -6.08
N VAL A 55 18.24 -5.23 -6.16
CA VAL A 55 17.61 -5.83 -4.96
C VAL A 55 18.63 -6.62 -4.14
N ALA A 56 19.51 -7.39 -4.80
CA ALA A 56 20.58 -8.12 -4.15
C ALA A 56 21.64 -7.18 -3.52
N SER A 57 21.93 -6.06 -4.18
CA SER A 57 22.83 -5.02 -3.66
C SER A 57 22.28 -4.36 -2.41
N LEU A 58 20.97 -4.05 -2.38
CA LEU A 58 20.29 -3.55 -1.19
C LEU A 58 20.33 -4.56 -0.04
N ALA A 59 20.11 -5.84 -0.34
CA ALA A 59 20.23 -6.92 0.65
C ALA A 59 21.65 -7.03 1.20
N ALA A 60 22.67 -6.93 0.35
CA ALA A 60 24.07 -6.93 0.74
C ALA A 60 24.42 -5.72 1.64
N THR A 61 23.94 -4.51 1.30
CA THR A 61 24.10 -3.30 2.13
C THR A 61 23.44 -3.46 3.51
N ALA A 62 22.31 -4.14 3.57
CA ALA A 62 21.64 -4.47 4.84
C ALA A 62 22.31 -5.62 5.61
N LYS A 63 23.50 -6.07 5.17
CA LYS A 63 24.27 -7.17 5.75
C LYS A 63 23.50 -8.50 5.82
N ALA A 64 22.67 -8.78 4.81
CA ALA A 64 22.00 -10.07 4.70
C ALA A 64 22.99 -11.23 4.43
N ASP A 65 22.56 -12.46 4.74
CA ASP A 65 23.31 -13.69 4.48
C ASP A 65 23.34 -14.07 2.99
N ALA A 66 24.22 -15.00 2.61
CA ALA A 66 24.37 -15.45 1.23
C ALA A 66 23.06 -16.00 0.64
N ALA A 67 22.30 -16.75 1.44
CA ALA A 67 21.00 -17.28 1.06
C ALA A 67 19.99 -16.18 0.70
N THR A 68 19.92 -15.08 1.47
CA THR A 68 19.04 -13.94 1.14
C THR A 68 19.51 -13.20 -0.10
N VAL A 69 20.82 -13.02 -0.29
CA VAL A 69 21.38 -12.38 -1.50
C VAL A 69 21.06 -13.21 -2.75
N CYS A 70 21.23 -14.54 -2.68
CA CYS A 70 20.83 -15.44 -3.74
C CYS A 70 19.32 -15.36 -4.00
N ALA A 71 18.50 -15.43 -2.94
CA ALA A 71 17.05 -15.31 -3.08
C ALA A 71 16.63 -13.95 -3.69
N ALA A 72 17.35 -12.87 -3.43
CA ALA A 72 17.13 -11.56 -4.06
C ALA A 72 17.41 -11.57 -5.57
N LEU A 73 18.48 -12.23 -6.01
CA LEU A 73 18.77 -12.41 -7.45
C LEU A 73 17.70 -13.28 -8.13
N LEU A 74 17.13 -14.24 -7.40
CA LEU A 74 16.24 -15.27 -7.94
C LEU A 74 14.75 -14.95 -7.78
N HIS A 75 14.38 -13.89 -7.05
CA HIS A 75 13.01 -13.68 -6.55
C HIS A 75 11.92 -13.60 -7.64
N ASP A 76 12.30 -13.16 -8.84
CA ASP A 76 11.40 -12.96 -9.98
C ASP A 76 11.48 -14.07 -11.04
N LEU A 77 12.31 -15.10 -10.84
CA LEU A 77 12.48 -16.20 -11.80
C LEU A 77 11.19 -16.98 -12.03
N VAL A 78 10.42 -17.25 -10.98
CA VAL A 78 9.20 -18.06 -11.11
C VAL A 78 8.16 -17.33 -11.98
N ALA A 79 8.14 -16.00 -11.97
CA ALA A 79 7.30 -15.20 -12.87
C ALA A 79 7.71 -15.35 -14.35
N THR A 80 8.91 -15.87 -14.63
CA THR A 80 9.37 -16.18 -15.99
C THR A 80 8.94 -17.56 -16.48
N GLY A 81 8.35 -18.40 -15.62
CA GLY A 81 8.04 -19.80 -15.87
C GLY A 81 9.07 -20.78 -15.31
N TYR A 82 10.03 -20.30 -14.50
CA TYR A 82 11.02 -21.16 -13.85
C TYR A 82 10.37 -22.05 -12.78
N ASP A 83 10.68 -23.35 -12.81
CA ASP A 83 10.09 -24.32 -11.89
C ASP A 83 10.76 -24.25 -10.50
N LEU A 84 9.93 -24.17 -9.45
CA LEU A 84 10.37 -24.21 -8.06
C LEU A 84 11.07 -25.53 -7.69
N HIS A 85 10.73 -26.64 -8.33
CA HIS A 85 11.44 -27.92 -8.13
C HIS A 85 12.87 -27.86 -8.66
N VAL A 86 13.08 -27.21 -9.80
CA VAL A 86 14.42 -26.99 -10.37
C VAL A 86 15.21 -26.02 -9.51
N LEU A 87 14.57 -24.93 -9.05
CA LEU A 87 15.18 -23.98 -8.10
C LEU A 87 15.67 -24.70 -6.83
N HIS A 88 14.86 -25.60 -6.28
CA HIS A 88 15.21 -26.40 -5.10
C HIS A 88 16.38 -27.35 -5.37
N ALA A 89 16.42 -28.00 -6.53
CA ALA A 89 17.50 -28.92 -6.88
C ALA A 89 18.85 -28.19 -7.07
N GLU A 90 18.83 -26.97 -7.63
CA GLU A 90 20.04 -26.20 -7.92
C GLU A 90 20.57 -25.40 -6.72
N PHE A 91 19.68 -24.78 -5.93
CA PHE A 91 20.04 -23.84 -4.87
C PHE A 91 19.70 -24.36 -3.45
N GLY A 92 19.14 -25.56 -3.36
CA GLY A 92 18.77 -26.18 -2.10
C GLY A 92 17.45 -25.66 -1.50
N ALA A 93 17.03 -26.33 -0.43
CA ALA A 93 15.75 -26.11 0.23
C ALA A 93 15.58 -24.70 0.82
N GLU A 94 16.67 -24.13 1.34
CA GLU A 94 16.62 -22.84 2.02
C GLU A 94 16.32 -21.69 1.05
N ILE A 95 17.10 -21.54 -0.02
CA ILE A 95 16.93 -20.47 -1.00
C ILE A 95 15.59 -20.60 -1.72
N ALA A 96 15.23 -21.82 -2.14
CA ALA A 96 13.94 -22.07 -2.78
C ALA A 96 12.76 -21.77 -1.83
N GLY A 97 12.90 -22.11 -0.54
CA GLY A 97 11.92 -21.78 0.49
C GLY A 97 11.75 -20.28 0.70
N LEU A 98 12.84 -19.50 0.67
CA LEU A 98 12.79 -18.04 0.75
C LEU A 98 12.07 -17.43 -0.44
N VAL A 99 12.39 -17.86 -1.67
CA VAL A 99 11.74 -17.37 -2.90
C VAL A 99 10.25 -17.71 -2.89
N ALA A 100 9.88 -18.95 -2.60
CA ALA A 100 8.48 -19.38 -2.53
C ALA A 100 7.70 -18.62 -1.43
N SER A 101 8.30 -18.43 -0.26
CA SER A 101 7.69 -17.67 0.83
C SER A 101 7.49 -16.21 0.44
N ALA A 102 8.46 -15.60 -0.24
CA ALA A 102 8.31 -14.24 -0.75
C ALA A 102 7.12 -14.14 -1.71
N MET A 103 6.94 -15.10 -2.63
CA MET A 103 5.79 -15.10 -3.54
C MET A 103 4.44 -15.17 -2.81
N ALA A 104 4.38 -15.87 -1.68
CA ALA A 104 3.16 -16.05 -0.90
C ALA A 104 2.77 -14.85 -0.01
N VAL A 105 3.67 -13.89 0.23
CA VAL A 105 3.39 -12.74 1.10
C VAL A 105 2.46 -11.74 0.41
N ASP A 106 1.28 -11.54 1.01
CA ASP A 106 0.25 -10.58 0.55
C ASP A 106 0.16 -9.32 1.46
N PRO A 107 0.33 -8.10 0.90
CA PRO A 107 0.17 -6.84 1.62
C PRO A 107 -1.26 -6.60 2.15
N GLY A 108 -1.49 -7.05 3.39
CA GLY A 108 -2.76 -6.86 4.11
C GLY A 108 -3.15 -8.05 4.97
N ARG A 109 -2.49 -9.20 4.80
CA ARG A 109 -2.70 -10.38 5.64
C ARG A 109 -1.54 -10.51 6.64
N PRO A 110 -1.79 -10.52 7.96
CA PRO A 110 -0.75 -10.87 8.92
C PRO A 110 -0.37 -12.33 8.69
N MET A 111 0.85 -12.56 8.22
CA MET A 111 1.44 -13.89 8.08
C MET A 111 2.75 -13.90 8.86
N PRO A 112 2.95 -14.86 9.80
CA PRO A 112 4.26 -15.13 10.35
C PRO A 112 5.19 -15.50 9.19
N CYS A 113 6.20 -14.68 8.94
CA CYS A 113 7.17 -14.92 7.88
C CYS A 113 8.57 -14.64 8.41
N ASP A 114 9.54 -15.37 7.88
CA ASP A 114 10.96 -15.16 8.14
C ASP A 114 11.32 -13.69 7.85
N ARG A 115 12.12 -13.08 8.73
CA ARG A 115 12.63 -11.72 8.55
C ARG A 115 13.28 -11.54 7.16
N ARG A 116 13.99 -12.56 6.66
CA ARG A 116 14.63 -12.54 5.34
C ARG A 116 13.63 -12.35 4.21
N VAL A 117 12.46 -12.99 4.31
CA VAL A 117 11.37 -12.85 3.33
C VAL A 117 10.79 -11.42 3.34
N LEU A 118 10.65 -10.82 4.52
CA LEU A 118 10.21 -9.43 4.63
C LEU A 118 11.25 -8.46 4.04
N LEU A 119 12.54 -8.71 4.28
CA LEU A 119 13.63 -7.93 3.70
C LEU A 119 13.60 -7.98 2.17
N LEU A 120 13.48 -9.17 1.58
CA LEU A 120 13.36 -9.36 0.13
C LEU A 120 12.21 -8.52 -0.44
N LYS A 121 11.02 -8.59 0.18
CA LYS A 121 9.86 -7.81 -0.26
C LYS A 121 10.03 -6.30 -0.11
N LEU A 122 10.71 -5.85 0.95
CA LEU A 122 11.01 -4.44 1.15
C LEU A 122 11.97 -3.92 0.09
N PHE A 123 13.05 -4.65 -0.22
CA PHE A 123 14.03 -4.23 -1.22
C PHE A 123 13.49 -4.27 -2.64
N ASP A 124 12.72 -5.32 -2.99
CA ASP A 124 11.95 -5.39 -4.24
C ASP A 124 11.04 -4.15 -4.36
N ARG A 125 10.27 -3.85 -3.31
CA ARG A 125 9.40 -2.67 -3.30
C ARG A 125 10.18 -1.38 -3.44
N LEU A 126 11.30 -1.22 -2.73
CA LEU A 126 12.11 -0.01 -2.78
C LEU A 126 12.61 0.28 -4.19
N HIS A 127 13.21 -0.71 -4.86
CA HIS A 127 13.65 -0.54 -6.25
C HIS A 127 12.47 -0.24 -7.18
N ASN A 128 11.33 -0.90 -6.99
CA ASN A 128 10.11 -0.61 -7.74
C ASN A 128 9.56 0.81 -7.50
N MET A 129 9.71 1.36 -6.29
CA MET A 129 9.34 2.74 -5.97
C MET A 129 10.31 3.76 -6.59
N ARG A 130 11.62 3.46 -6.64
CA ARG A 130 12.61 4.32 -7.32
C ARG A 130 12.35 4.44 -8.82
N THR A 131 11.83 3.38 -9.44
CA THR A 131 11.52 3.32 -10.89
C THR A 131 10.02 3.43 -11.19
N ILE A 132 9.21 3.92 -10.26
CA ILE A 132 7.74 3.94 -10.39
C ILE A 132 7.24 4.90 -11.48
N GLU A 133 8.04 5.90 -11.89
CA GLU A 133 7.63 6.92 -12.88
C GLU A 133 7.28 6.35 -14.25
N TYR A 134 7.90 5.22 -14.63
CA TYR A 134 7.68 4.55 -15.91
C TYR A 134 6.34 3.79 -15.98
N LEU A 135 5.61 3.71 -14.86
CA LEU A 135 4.28 3.10 -14.81
C LEU A 135 3.17 4.11 -15.12
N PRO A 136 2.01 3.69 -15.62
CA PRO A 136 0.82 4.55 -15.72
C PRO A 136 0.42 5.16 -14.37
N ARG A 137 -0.02 6.43 -14.35
CA ARG A 137 -0.37 7.19 -13.12
C ARG A 137 -1.26 6.44 -12.13
N GLN A 138 -2.22 5.67 -12.62
CA GLN A 138 -3.10 4.85 -11.78
C GLN A 138 -2.32 3.75 -11.04
N LYS A 139 -1.42 3.03 -11.71
CA LYS A 139 -0.55 2.02 -11.09
C LYS A 139 0.45 2.68 -10.13
N GLN A 140 0.94 3.88 -10.44
CA GLN A 140 1.79 4.63 -9.52
C GLN A 140 1.07 4.88 -8.19
N ARG A 141 -0.15 5.44 -8.25
CA ARG A 141 -0.98 5.72 -7.05
C ARG A 141 -1.24 4.48 -6.21
N LEU A 142 -1.63 3.37 -6.85
CA LEU A 142 -1.87 2.09 -6.17
C LEU A 142 -0.64 1.60 -5.42
N LYS A 143 0.51 1.53 -6.10
CA LYS A 143 1.76 1.05 -5.51
C LYS A 143 2.25 1.97 -4.39
N SER A 144 2.05 3.29 -4.50
CA SER A 144 2.33 4.23 -3.42
C SER A 144 1.45 3.99 -2.18
N LEU A 145 0.15 3.73 -2.37
CA LEU A 145 -0.76 3.43 -1.27
C LEU A 145 -0.41 2.11 -0.57
N ASP A 146 -0.07 1.07 -1.33
CA ASP A 146 0.48 -0.17 -0.77
C ASP A 146 1.72 0.10 0.09
N THR A 147 2.61 0.93 -0.44
CA THR A 147 3.89 1.27 0.19
C THR A 147 3.67 1.93 1.54
N LEU A 148 2.81 2.96 1.61
CA LEU A 148 2.47 3.63 2.87
C LEU A 148 1.71 2.72 3.85
N GLY A 149 0.79 1.89 3.32
CA GLY A 149 -0.10 1.08 4.16
C GLY A 149 0.56 -0.16 4.77
N TRP A 150 1.58 -0.73 4.11
CA TRP A 150 2.20 -1.98 4.54
C TRP A 150 3.72 -1.91 4.61
N PHE A 151 4.39 -1.50 3.53
CA PHE A 151 5.86 -1.58 3.44
C PHE A 151 6.56 -0.61 4.41
N VAL A 152 6.11 0.64 4.51
CA VAL A 152 6.67 1.64 5.44
C VAL A 152 6.56 1.19 6.90
N PRO A 153 5.38 0.77 7.41
CA PRO A 153 5.28 0.20 8.75
C PRO A 153 6.15 -1.04 8.98
N VAL A 154 6.29 -1.92 7.98
CA VAL A 154 7.15 -3.11 8.08
C VAL A 154 8.62 -2.70 8.19
N ALA A 155 9.09 -1.78 7.35
CA ALA A 155 10.47 -1.29 7.40
C ALA A 155 10.82 -0.69 8.76
N ARG A 156 9.93 0.14 9.31
CA ARG A 156 10.09 0.72 10.66
C ARG A 156 10.16 -0.36 11.75
N ARG A 157 9.28 -1.35 11.71
CA ARG A 157 9.30 -2.47 12.67
C ARG A 157 10.59 -3.29 12.60
N LEU A 158 11.24 -3.36 11.44
CA LEU A 158 12.51 -4.05 11.27
C LEU A 158 13.73 -3.18 11.60
N GLY A 159 13.53 -1.93 12.03
CA GLY A 159 14.61 -0.99 12.34
C GLY A 159 15.29 -0.39 11.11
N LEU A 160 14.66 -0.48 9.93
CA LEU A 160 15.19 0.03 8.67
C LEU A 160 14.66 1.45 8.39
N GLU A 161 14.92 2.39 9.31
CA GLU A 161 14.38 3.75 9.21
C GLU A 161 14.77 4.48 7.91
N PRO A 162 16.03 4.42 7.42
CA PRO A 162 16.38 5.09 6.15
C PRO A 162 15.53 4.62 4.97
N ILE A 163 15.26 3.31 4.90
CA ILE A 163 14.43 2.72 3.85
C ILE A 163 12.95 3.10 4.04
N ALA A 164 12.48 3.11 5.28
CA ALA A 164 11.10 3.52 5.58
C ALA A 164 10.85 4.97 5.13
N VAL A 165 11.77 5.88 5.46
CA VAL A 165 11.70 7.29 5.06
C VAL A 165 11.75 7.42 3.54
N GLU A 166 12.66 6.73 2.87
CA GLU A 166 12.77 6.79 1.41
C GLU A 166 11.50 6.28 0.71
N LEU A 167 10.98 5.13 1.13
CA LEU A 167 9.70 4.59 0.65
C LEU A 167 8.55 5.57 0.87
N GLU A 168 8.51 6.22 2.02
CA GLU A 168 7.49 7.20 2.37
C GLU A 168 7.58 8.44 1.47
N CYS A 169 8.77 9.00 1.25
CA CYS A 169 8.99 10.13 0.36
C CYS A 169 8.58 9.81 -1.08
N LEU A 170 9.07 8.70 -1.65
CA LEU A 170 8.76 8.27 -3.01
C LEU A 170 7.25 8.02 -3.20
N ALA A 171 6.60 7.44 -2.19
CA ALA A 171 5.16 7.19 -2.25
C ALA A 171 4.36 8.49 -2.25
N HIS A 172 4.68 9.42 -1.35
CA HIS A 172 3.99 10.71 -1.25
C HIS A 172 4.15 11.56 -2.51
N GLU A 173 5.34 11.55 -3.13
CA GLU A 173 5.61 12.30 -4.36
C GLU A 173 4.66 11.90 -5.52
N ARG A 174 4.25 10.63 -5.58
CA ARG A 174 3.37 10.11 -6.64
C ARG A 174 1.88 10.19 -6.30
N LEU A 175 1.57 10.42 -5.03
CA LEU A 175 0.21 10.68 -4.54
C LEU A 175 -0.04 12.18 -4.59
N ASP A 176 -0.07 12.76 -5.81
CA ASP A 176 -0.55 14.12 -6.01
C ASP A 176 -1.93 14.26 -5.31
N PRO A 177 -2.04 15.07 -4.23
CA PRO A 177 -3.23 15.14 -3.41
C PRO A 177 -4.28 16.01 -4.09
N GLY A 178 -4.75 15.58 -5.26
CA GLY A 178 -5.97 16.12 -5.84
C GLY A 178 -7.11 16.03 -4.80
N PRO A 179 -8.08 16.95 -4.82
CA PRO A 179 -9.14 17.00 -3.82
C PRO A 179 -9.93 15.68 -3.67
N GLY A 180 -10.01 14.88 -4.74
CA GLY A 180 -10.58 13.54 -4.71
C GLY A 180 -9.80 12.55 -3.83
N PHE A 181 -8.46 12.55 -3.89
CA PHE A 181 -7.63 11.66 -3.09
C PHE A 181 -7.77 11.92 -1.59
N MET A 182 -7.75 13.19 -1.19
CA MET A 182 -7.94 13.57 0.23
C MET A 182 -9.32 13.17 0.74
N THR A 183 -10.36 13.30 -0.09
CA THR A 183 -11.71 12.87 0.24
C THR A 183 -11.79 11.35 0.45
N VAL A 184 -11.17 10.57 -0.44
CA VAL A 184 -11.13 9.10 -0.36
C VAL A 184 -10.30 8.64 0.84
N ARG A 185 -9.17 9.28 1.10
CA ARG A 185 -8.34 9.02 2.28
C ARG A 185 -9.11 9.26 3.56
N ALA A 186 -9.77 10.42 3.70
CA ALA A 186 -10.63 10.73 4.83
C ALA A 186 -11.77 9.73 4.97
N ALA A 187 -12.42 9.35 3.87
CA ALA A 187 -13.49 8.35 3.87
C ALA A 187 -12.98 6.95 4.26
N SER A 188 -11.75 6.59 3.93
CA SER A 188 -11.18 5.30 4.34
C SER A 188 -10.89 5.21 5.85
N MET A 189 -10.75 6.34 6.55
CA MET A 189 -10.38 6.36 7.97
C MET A 189 -11.42 5.67 8.86
N VAL A 190 -12.70 5.66 8.48
CA VAL A 190 -13.75 4.93 9.23
C VAL A 190 -13.61 3.42 9.20
N PHE A 191 -12.81 2.87 8.27
CA PHE A 191 -12.60 1.43 8.18
C PHE A 191 -11.62 0.92 9.24
N PRO A 192 -11.75 -0.36 9.64
CA PRO A 192 -10.76 -1.02 10.48
C PRO A 192 -9.35 -0.92 9.86
N PRO A 193 -8.28 -0.79 10.67
CA PRO A 193 -6.91 -0.67 10.15
C PRO A 193 -6.51 -1.79 9.18
N SER A 194 -6.98 -3.02 9.43
CA SER A 194 -6.74 -4.18 8.55
C SER A 194 -7.37 -4.06 7.16
N ALA A 195 -8.47 -3.32 7.03
CA ALA A 195 -9.20 -3.14 5.78
C ALA A 195 -8.92 -1.80 5.11
N ARG A 196 -8.44 -0.79 5.86
CA ARG A 196 -8.22 0.58 5.38
C ARG A 196 -7.33 0.63 4.15
N SER A 197 -6.19 -0.06 4.17
CA SER A 197 -5.23 -0.09 3.07
C SER A 197 -5.87 -0.67 1.79
N ARG A 198 -6.66 -1.73 1.93
CA ARG A 198 -7.38 -2.36 0.82
C ARG A 198 -8.39 -1.40 0.18
N TYR A 199 -9.29 -0.82 0.96
CA TYR A 199 -10.33 0.07 0.42
C TYR A 199 -9.76 1.39 -0.09
N LEU A 200 -8.74 1.93 0.57
CA LEU A 200 -8.04 3.11 0.07
C LEU A 200 -7.45 2.86 -1.33
N ARG A 201 -6.86 1.67 -1.55
CA ARG A 201 -6.37 1.25 -2.87
C ARG A 201 -7.50 1.13 -3.89
N GLU A 202 -8.48 0.28 -3.61
CA GLU A 202 -9.61 0.02 -4.52
C GLU A 202 -10.32 1.32 -4.92
N TRP A 203 -10.58 2.21 -3.97
CA TRP A 203 -11.28 3.47 -4.23
C TRP A 203 -10.39 4.51 -4.90
N SER A 204 -9.12 4.62 -4.54
CA SER A 204 -8.21 5.58 -5.20
C SER A 204 -8.11 5.35 -6.71
N VAL A 205 -8.23 4.09 -7.16
CA VAL A 205 -8.28 3.69 -8.58
C VAL A 205 -9.56 4.16 -9.22
N GLN A 206 -10.70 3.86 -8.61
CA GLN A 206 -12.02 4.24 -9.11
C GLN A 206 -12.17 5.76 -9.21
N PHE A 207 -11.68 6.50 -8.21
CA PHE A 207 -11.78 7.96 -8.17
C PHE A 207 -10.68 8.69 -8.96
N ALA A 208 -9.62 8.00 -9.38
CA ALA A 208 -8.62 8.56 -10.28
C ALA A 208 -9.14 8.71 -11.72
N GLU A 209 -10.07 7.86 -12.14
CA GLU A 209 -10.67 7.87 -13.49
C GLU A 209 -11.93 8.74 -13.60
N VAL A 210 -12.56 9.02 -12.45
CA VAL A 210 -13.78 9.83 -12.41
C VAL A 210 -13.40 11.30 -12.50
N ASP A 211 -13.59 11.86 -13.69
CA ASP A 211 -13.49 13.30 -13.93
C ASP A 211 -14.33 14.06 -12.89
N THR A 212 -13.75 15.14 -12.32
CA THR A 212 -14.33 16.00 -11.27
C THR A 212 -15.77 16.45 -11.52
N ARG A 213 -16.23 16.38 -12.77
CA ARG A 213 -17.59 16.69 -13.23
C ARG A 213 -18.66 15.66 -12.82
N ARG A 214 -18.29 14.49 -12.28
CA ARG A 214 -19.24 13.47 -11.78
C ARG A 214 -19.31 13.39 -10.24
N GLY A 215 -19.41 14.55 -9.58
CA GLY A 215 -19.55 14.63 -8.12
C GLY A 215 -20.71 13.80 -7.53
N ALA A 216 -21.75 13.50 -8.33
CA ALA A 216 -22.84 12.61 -7.94
C ALA A 216 -22.38 11.16 -7.68
N TYR A 217 -21.44 10.63 -8.48
CA TYR A 217 -20.93 9.26 -8.31
C TYR A 217 -20.05 9.13 -7.05
N ILE A 218 -19.24 10.17 -6.79
CA ILE A 218 -18.46 10.27 -5.54
C ILE A 218 -19.41 10.33 -4.35
N LEU A 219 -20.48 11.13 -4.43
CA LEU A 219 -21.45 11.26 -3.34
C LEU A 219 -22.22 9.96 -3.09
N GLU A 220 -22.63 9.25 -4.14
CA GLU A 220 -23.34 7.98 -4.05
C GLU A 220 -22.46 6.89 -3.44
N THR A 221 -21.20 6.82 -3.84
CA THR A 221 -20.22 5.89 -3.25
C THR A 221 -19.92 6.25 -1.80
N LEU A 222 -19.74 7.54 -1.49
CA LEU A 222 -19.53 8.04 -0.13
C LEU A 222 -20.72 7.75 0.81
N ARG A 223 -21.94 7.69 0.27
CA ARG A 223 -23.16 7.34 1.03
C ARG A 223 -23.15 5.90 1.55
N GLY A 224 -22.46 4.98 0.85
CA GLY A 224 -22.32 3.58 1.25
C GLY A 224 -21.26 3.33 2.34
N VAL A 225 -20.33 4.27 2.52
CA VAL A 225 -19.14 4.13 3.38
C VAL A 225 -19.47 3.88 4.85
N PRO A 226 -20.40 4.62 5.49
CA PRO A 226 -20.78 4.35 6.87
C PRO A 226 -21.35 2.93 7.04
N GLY A 227 -22.18 2.47 6.09
CA GLY A 227 -22.76 1.13 6.11
C GLY A 227 -21.70 0.03 5.98
N MET A 228 -20.76 0.20 5.04
CA MET A 228 -19.62 -0.72 4.88
C MET A 228 -18.71 -0.72 6.11
N ALA A 229 -18.41 0.44 6.68
CA ALA A 229 -17.56 0.53 7.87
C ALA A 229 -18.17 -0.26 9.03
N VAL A 230 -19.47 -0.08 9.29
CA VAL A 230 -20.17 -0.84 10.32
C VAL A 230 -20.16 -2.34 10.03
N LEU A 231 -20.34 -2.78 8.77
CA LEU A 231 -20.25 -4.20 8.41
C LEU A 231 -18.87 -4.79 8.64
N LEU A 232 -17.81 -4.04 8.35
CA LEU A 232 -16.42 -4.48 8.53
C LEU A 232 -16.03 -4.51 10.02
N TRP A 233 -16.54 -3.58 10.83
CA TRP A 233 -16.36 -3.58 12.27
C TRP A 233 -17.25 -4.62 12.98
N ARG A 234 -18.46 -4.90 12.45
CA ARG A 234 -19.46 -5.82 13.01
C ARG A 234 -20.25 -6.55 11.90
N PRO A 235 -19.77 -7.72 11.44
CA PRO A 235 -20.38 -8.47 10.33
C PRO A 235 -21.86 -8.83 10.54
N HIS A 236 -22.29 -9.00 11.79
CA HIS A 236 -23.65 -9.39 12.17
C HIS A 236 -24.64 -8.24 12.36
N ALA A 237 -24.21 -6.97 12.21
CA ALA A 237 -25.04 -5.80 12.55
C ALA A 237 -25.97 -5.28 11.42
N ARG A 238 -26.22 -6.06 10.35
CA ARG A 238 -27.03 -5.65 9.17
C ARG A 238 -28.40 -5.07 9.52
N VAL A 239 -29.06 -5.61 10.55
CA VAL A 239 -30.42 -5.22 10.95
C VAL A 239 -30.46 -3.86 11.66
N LEU A 240 -29.39 -3.49 12.36
CA LEU A 240 -29.30 -2.24 13.13
C LEU A 240 -29.16 -1.02 12.20
N ILE A 241 -28.46 -1.19 11.08
CA ILE A 241 -28.14 -0.16 10.08
C ILE A 241 -29.42 0.43 9.45
N ARG A 242 -30.36 -0.43 9.04
CA ARG A 242 -31.61 0.01 8.37
C ARG A 242 -32.60 0.70 9.34
N LYS A 243 -32.46 0.46 10.65
CA LYS A 243 -33.32 1.08 11.68
C LYS A 243 -32.77 2.41 12.22
N VAL A 244 -31.45 2.66 12.15
CA VAL A 244 -30.82 3.84 12.76
C VAL A 244 -30.43 4.92 11.74
N LEU A 245 -29.88 4.54 10.57
CA LEU A 245 -29.39 5.54 9.61
C LEU A 245 -30.52 6.19 8.79
N THR A 246 -31.58 5.45 8.48
CA THR A 246 -32.72 5.96 7.71
C THR A 246 -33.49 7.08 8.43
N PRO A 247 -33.78 7.00 9.75
CA PRO A 247 -34.40 8.12 10.48
C PRO A 247 -33.46 9.31 10.77
N ALA A 248 -32.13 9.11 10.77
CA ALA A 248 -31.15 10.19 10.98
C ALA A 248 -31.22 11.28 9.88
N PHE A 249 -31.49 10.87 8.63
CA PHE A 249 -31.65 11.80 7.50
C PHE A 249 -33.09 12.31 7.32
N ALA A 250 -34.07 11.70 8.00
CA ALA A 250 -35.48 12.09 7.93
C ALA A 250 -35.89 13.10 9.00
N THR A 251 -35.10 13.28 10.07
CA THR A 251 -35.43 14.18 11.18
C THR A 251 -35.09 15.64 10.86
N ARG A 252 -36.12 16.48 10.73
CA ARG A 252 -36.06 17.89 10.31
C ARG A 252 -35.29 18.86 11.22
N GLY A 253 -34.57 18.40 12.25
CA GLY A 253 -33.93 19.35 13.17
C GLY A 253 -32.79 18.88 14.05
N ARG A 254 -32.49 17.57 14.13
CA ARG A 254 -31.50 17.06 15.10
C ARG A 254 -30.68 15.87 14.57
N PRO A 255 -30.03 15.98 13.39
CA PRO A 255 -29.23 14.89 12.84
C PRO A 255 -28.09 14.48 13.80
N TRP A 256 -27.55 15.44 14.56
CA TRP A 256 -26.52 15.21 15.58
C TRP A 256 -26.98 14.34 16.75
N LEU A 257 -28.26 14.32 17.12
CA LEU A 257 -28.75 13.43 18.19
C LEU A 257 -28.70 11.95 17.81
N VAL A 258 -28.79 11.65 16.52
CA VAL A 258 -28.69 10.27 16.00
C VAL A 258 -27.24 9.93 15.64
N LEU A 259 -26.49 10.90 15.12
CA LEU A 259 -25.12 10.70 14.65
C LEU A 259 -24.07 10.74 15.76
N ALA A 260 -24.24 11.57 16.80
CA ALA A 260 -23.24 11.75 17.85
C ALA A 260 -22.90 10.46 18.62
N PRO A 261 -23.87 9.60 19.01
CA PRO A 261 -23.53 8.34 19.67
C PRO A 261 -22.72 7.39 18.76
N SER A 262 -23.05 7.37 17.47
CA SER A 262 -22.35 6.54 16.47
C SER A 262 -20.93 7.05 16.20
N LEU A 263 -20.77 8.37 16.09
CA LEU A 263 -19.46 9.02 15.94
C LEU A 263 -18.61 8.85 17.19
N ALA A 264 -19.17 9.02 18.39
CA ALA A 264 -18.48 8.78 19.65
C ALA A 264 -18.01 7.33 19.78
N TRP A 265 -18.86 6.37 19.40
CA TRP A 265 -18.49 4.95 19.37
C TRP A 265 -17.37 4.66 18.35
N LEU A 266 -17.43 5.23 17.14
CA LEU A 266 -16.36 5.09 16.13
C LEU A 266 -15.04 5.72 16.60
N THR A 267 -15.08 6.93 17.17
CA THR A 267 -13.91 7.59 17.75
C THR A 267 -13.28 6.74 18.85
N TYR A 268 -14.09 6.16 19.73
CA TYR A 268 -13.61 5.26 20.78
C TYR A 268 -12.91 4.02 20.18
N GLN A 269 -13.51 3.40 19.16
CA GLN A 269 -12.93 2.22 18.51
C GLN A 269 -11.64 2.55 17.74
N MET A 270 -11.56 3.71 17.09
CA MET A 270 -10.34 4.19 16.44
C MET A 270 -9.25 4.48 17.48
N GLY A 271 -9.61 5.08 18.62
CA GLY A 271 -8.68 5.37 19.72
C GLY A 271 -8.07 4.14 20.36
N ARG A 272 -8.77 2.99 20.32
CA ARG A 272 -8.20 1.69 20.72
C ARG A 272 -7.07 1.20 19.81
N SER A 273 -7.00 1.70 18.57
CA SER A 273 -6.00 1.28 17.58
C SER A 273 -4.89 2.34 17.41
N SER A 274 -5.26 3.61 17.32
CA SER A 274 -4.32 4.74 17.15
C SER A 274 -4.97 6.04 17.64
N LEU A 275 -4.30 6.72 18.58
CA LEU A 275 -4.74 8.03 19.06
C LEU A 275 -4.69 9.10 17.96
N ALA A 276 -3.68 9.04 17.07
CA ALA A 276 -3.55 9.97 15.95
C ALA A 276 -4.72 9.84 14.96
N ASP A 277 -5.17 8.61 14.68
CA ASP A 277 -6.32 8.37 13.80
C ASP A 277 -7.63 8.85 14.42
N ALA A 278 -7.81 8.63 15.73
CA ALA A 278 -8.98 9.13 16.46
C ALA A 278 -9.04 10.66 16.43
N PHE A 279 -7.88 11.31 16.60
CA PHE A 279 -7.77 12.76 16.55
C PHE A 279 -8.07 13.31 15.15
N ALA A 280 -7.49 12.70 14.10
CA ALA A 280 -7.78 13.04 12.72
C ALA A 280 -9.27 12.87 12.38
N PHE A 281 -9.91 11.79 12.85
CA PHE A 281 -11.33 11.54 12.65
C PHE A 281 -12.22 12.61 13.29
N VAL A 282 -11.96 12.96 14.56
CA VAL A 282 -12.71 14.00 15.29
C VAL A 282 -12.58 15.37 14.65
N LEU A 283 -11.40 15.71 14.14
CA LEU A 283 -11.17 17.00 13.46
C LEU A 283 -11.80 17.07 12.07
N THR A 284 -11.82 15.95 11.33
CA THR A 284 -12.13 15.98 9.89
C THR A 284 -13.60 15.65 9.59
N ILE A 285 -14.15 14.63 10.25
CA ILE A 285 -15.44 14.04 9.85
C ILE A 285 -16.64 14.87 10.32
N PRO A 286 -16.72 15.36 11.58
CA PRO A 286 -17.87 16.14 12.00
C PRO A 286 -18.09 17.44 11.19
N PRO A 287 -17.06 18.25 10.88
CA PRO A 287 -17.23 19.42 10.01
C PRO A 287 -17.70 19.05 8.60
N ALA A 288 -17.07 18.05 7.97
CA ALA A 288 -17.45 17.61 6.63
C ALA A 288 -18.90 17.10 6.56
N LEU A 289 -19.33 16.35 7.58
CA LEU A 289 -20.70 15.85 7.69
C LEU A 289 -21.69 17.00 7.92
N SER A 290 -21.32 18.00 8.71
CA SER A 290 -22.11 19.23 8.91
C SER A 290 -22.35 19.94 7.57
N THR A 291 -21.27 20.18 6.80
CA THR A 291 -21.35 20.83 5.49
C THR A 291 -22.21 20.02 4.50
N LEU A 292 -22.08 18.69 4.52
CA LEU A 292 -22.89 17.82 3.66
C LEU A 292 -24.38 17.86 4.01
N ILE A 293 -24.71 17.81 5.30
CA ILE A 293 -26.10 17.91 5.79
C ILE A 293 -26.72 19.22 5.34
N ILE A 294 -26.01 20.35 5.51
CA ILE A 294 -26.48 21.68 5.08
C ILE A 294 -26.76 21.69 3.57
N ARG A 295 -25.84 21.18 2.74
CA ARG A 295 -26.04 21.11 1.28
C ARG A 295 -27.26 20.29 0.88
N ILE A 296 -27.47 19.15 1.52
CA ILE A 296 -28.64 18.29 1.28
C ILE A 296 -29.93 19.01 1.69
N ARG A 297 -29.94 19.72 2.82
CA ARG A 297 -31.12 20.48 3.28
C ARG A 297 -31.48 21.62 2.34
N ILE A 298 -30.47 22.33 1.81
CA ILE A 298 -30.68 23.36 0.78
C ILE A 298 -31.27 22.74 -0.49
N HIS A 299 -30.73 21.61 -0.95
CA HIS A 299 -31.22 20.92 -2.15
C HIS A 299 -32.66 20.41 -2.01
N LEU A 300 -33.06 20.00 -0.80
CA LEU A 300 -34.42 19.56 -0.48
C LEU A 300 -35.38 20.71 -0.11
N GLY A 301 -34.95 21.98 -0.21
CA GLY A 301 -35.75 23.14 0.15
C GLY A 301 -36.09 23.27 1.64
N LEU A 302 -35.37 22.53 2.50
CA LEU A 302 -35.58 22.48 3.95
C LEU A 302 -34.84 23.60 4.70
N GLU A 303 -33.85 24.22 4.06
CA GLU A 303 -33.12 25.41 4.53
C GLU A 303 -32.98 26.37 3.34
N ARG A 304 -33.26 27.67 3.53
CA ARG A 304 -32.98 28.66 2.49
C ARG A 304 -31.47 28.78 2.31
N LYS A 305 -31.02 28.88 1.06
CA LYS A 305 -29.67 29.33 0.74
C LYS A 305 -29.50 30.66 1.49
N ARG A 306 -28.55 30.75 2.42
CA ARG A 306 -28.20 32.05 3.00
C ARG A 306 -27.64 32.85 1.84
N ASP A 307 -28.42 33.80 1.34
CA ASP A 307 -27.92 34.79 0.42
C ASP A 307 -26.74 35.45 1.12
N SER A 308 -25.59 35.35 0.48
CA SER A 308 -24.40 36.08 0.83
C SER A 308 -24.65 37.55 0.49
N GLU A 309 -25.30 38.27 1.38
CA GLU A 309 -25.33 39.73 1.48
C GLU A 309 -25.25 40.01 2.98
N SER A 310 -24.41 40.87 3.53
CA SER A 310 -23.62 41.99 3.00
C SER A 310 -22.87 42.57 4.21
N GLY A 311 -21.56 42.87 4.09
CA GLY A 311 -20.73 43.47 5.14
C GLY A 311 -19.27 43.10 5.01
#